data_AF-A0A0Q5K373-F1
#
_entry.id   AF-A0A0Q5K373-F1
#
_cell.length_a   1.000
_cell.length_b   1.000
_cell.length_c   1.000
_cell.angle_alpha   90.00
_cell.angle_beta   90.00
_cell.angle_gamma   90.00
#
_symmetry.space_group_name_H-M   'P 1'
#
loop_
_entity.id
_entity.type
_entity.pdbx_description
1 polymer ?
#
loop_
_entity_poly.entity_id
_entity_poly.type
_entity_poly.pdbx_seq_one_letter_code
_entity_poly.pdbx_strand_id
1 'polypeptide(L)'
;MGQDMFAAFVLPVLFSIGGGVYGYFRFAERRPMLLLNLMLIFLLGAYAQYSQPSEGLFSLLLLDGAFLFFLLVHHLQSPAPKANPAG
;
A
#
# COMPACT_ATOMS: atom_id res chain seq x y z
N MET A 1 -8.75 16.07 18.07
CA MET A 1 -8.88 14.59 18.04
C MET A 1 -8.84 14.04 16.61
N GLY A 2 -9.79 14.37 15.70
CA GLY A 2 -9.73 13.86 14.32
C GLY A 2 -8.54 14.35 13.47
N GLN A 3 -8.00 15.54 13.79
CA GLN A 3 -6.84 16.12 13.12
C GLN A 3 -5.51 15.46 13.55
N ASP A 4 -5.44 14.98 14.79
CA ASP A 4 -4.25 14.33 15.35
C ASP A 4 -4.04 12.94 14.74
N MET A 5 -5.14 12.20 14.50
CA MET A 5 -5.11 10.93 13.78
C MET A 5 -4.76 11.11 12.29
N PHE A 6 -5.28 12.14 11.63
CA PHE A 6 -4.89 12.44 10.25
C PHE A 6 -3.38 12.69 10.14
N ALA A 7 -2.82 13.52 11.02
CA ALA A 7 -1.38 13.78 11.04
C ALA A 7 -0.56 12.51 11.32
N ALA A 8 -1.05 11.62 12.20
CA ALA A 8 -0.41 10.35 12.51
C ALA A 8 -0.40 9.36 11.33
N PHE A 9 -1.42 9.39 10.47
CA PHE A 9 -1.55 8.48 9.32
C PHE A 9 -1.01 9.05 7.99
N VAL A 10 -0.83 10.37 7.87
CA VAL A 10 -0.22 10.99 6.68
C VAL A 10 1.19 10.47 6.44
N LEU A 11 2.05 10.42 7.47
CA LEU A 11 3.44 9.99 7.30
C LEU A 11 3.54 8.51 6.88
N PRO A 12 2.83 7.56 7.55
CA PRO A 12 2.76 6.17 7.12
C PRO A 12 2.24 5.99 5.70
N VAL A 13 1.20 6.74 5.29
CA VAL A 13 0.64 6.64 3.93
C VAL A 13 1.62 7.18 2.89
N LEU A 14 2.27 8.32 3.13
CA LEU A 14 3.30 8.85 2.23
C LEU A 14 4.51 7.91 2.14
N PHE A 15 4.90 7.28 3.25
CA PHE A 15 5.95 6.28 3.28
C PHE A 15 5.54 5.00 2.54
N SER A 16 4.28 4.58 2.68
CA SER A 16 3.67 3.45 1.97
C SER A 16 3.71 3.67 0.45
N ILE A 17 3.30 4.85 -0.01
CA ILE A 17 3.34 5.22 -1.44
C ILE A 17 4.78 5.28 -1.93
N GLY A 18 5.66 6.02 -1.26
CA GLY A 18 7.06 6.20 -1.68
C GLY A 18 7.88 4.91 -1.66
N GLY A 19 7.82 4.18 -0.54
CA GLY A 19 8.48 2.89 -0.36
C GLY A 19 7.88 1.79 -1.23
N GLY A 20 6.56 1.82 -1.42
CA GLY A 20 5.81 0.94 -2.30
C GLY A 20 6.24 1.08 -3.76
N VAL A 21 6.22 2.31 -4.32
CA VAL A 21 6.69 2.57 -5.68
C VAL A 21 8.16 2.16 -5.85
N TYR A 22 9.03 2.66 -4.98
CA TYR A 22 10.48 2.40 -5.11
C TYR A 22 10.80 0.90 -4.99
N GLY A 23 10.23 0.24 -3.98
CA GLY A 23 10.43 -1.19 -3.76
C GLY A 23 9.89 -2.04 -4.91
N TYR A 24 8.71 -1.69 -5.42
CA TYR A 24 8.01 -2.46 -6.46
C TYR A 24 8.73 -2.43 -7.81
N PHE A 25 9.28 -1.27 -8.19
CA PHE A 25 10.05 -1.12 -9.43
C PHE A 25 11.49 -1.62 -9.28
N ARG A 26 12.13 -1.43 -8.12
CA ARG A 26 13.54 -1.81 -7.89
C ARG A 26 13.74 -3.29 -7.62
N PHE A 27 12.81 -3.94 -6.91
CA PHE A 27 12.94 -5.33 -6.44
C PHE A 27 11.78 -6.20 -6.94
N ALA A 28 11.88 -6.65 -8.19
CA ALA A 28 10.85 -7.47 -8.83
C ALA A 28 10.53 -8.77 -8.07
N GLU A 29 11.54 -9.38 -7.44
CA GLU A 29 11.38 -10.61 -6.62
C GLU A 29 10.63 -10.37 -5.31
N ARG A 30 10.66 -9.14 -4.76
CA ARG A 30 10.03 -8.80 -3.47
C ARG A 30 8.63 -8.19 -3.62
N ARG A 31 8.14 -8.06 -4.86
CA ARG A 31 6.80 -7.54 -5.18
C ARG A 31 5.67 -8.14 -4.32
N PRO A 32 5.53 -9.47 -4.16
CA PRO A 32 4.43 -10.02 -3.36
C PRO A 32 4.50 -9.63 -1.88
N MET A 33 5.70 -9.57 -1.30
CA MET A 33 5.89 -9.20 0.10
C MET A 33 5.68 -7.70 0.34
N LEU A 34 6.04 -6.86 -0.63
CA LEU A 34 5.72 -5.44 -0.62
C LEU A 34 4.21 -5.20 -0.71
N LEU A 35 3.52 -5.87 -1.65
CA LEU A 35 2.06 -5.78 -1.78
C LEU A 35 1.34 -6.18 -0.49
N LEU A 36 1.81 -7.24 0.17
CA LEU A 36 1.28 -7.68 1.46
C LEU A 36 1.43 -6.59 2.54
N ASN A 37 2.62 -5.99 2.66
CA ASN A 37 2.85 -4.91 3.62
C ASN A 37 1.97 -3.69 3.36
N LEU A 38 1.84 -3.28 2.09
CA LEU A 38 0.97 -2.18 1.70
C LEU A 38 -0.50 -2.50 2.03
N MET A 39 -0.97 -3.74 1.77
CA MET A 39 -2.30 -4.20 2.16
C MET A 39 -2.54 -4.15 3.68
N LEU A 40 -1.54 -4.51 4.49
CA LEU A 40 -1.65 -4.43 5.95
C LEU A 40 -1.76 -2.97 6.43
N ILE A 41 -1.02 -2.05 5.82
CA ILE A 41 -1.12 -0.60 6.11
C ILE A 41 -2.52 -0.08 5.74
N PHE A 42 -3.03 -0.46 4.57
CA PHE A 42 -4.38 -0.09 4.15
C PHE A 42 -5.46 -0.66 5.08
N LEU A 43 -5.32 -1.90 5.52
CA LEU A 43 -6.25 -2.52 6.46
C LEU A 43 -6.24 -1.80 7.83
N LEU A 44 -5.05 -1.42 8.31
CA LEU A 44 -4.92 -0.63 9.52
C LEU A 44 -5.57 0.75 9.37
N GLY A 45 -5.39 1.40 8.21
CA GLY A 45 -6.08 2.64 7.87
C GLY A 45 -7.60 2.46 7.87
N ALA A 46 -8.11 1.41 7.23
CA ALA A 46 -9.54 1.13 7.14
C ALA A 46 -10.15 0.89 8.53
N TYR A 47 -9.44 0.19 9.41
CA TYR A 47 -9.84 0.02 10.80
C TYR A 47 -9.86 1.36 11.57
N ALA A 48 -8.87 2.24 11.33
CA ALA A 48 -8.83 3.57 11.93
C ALA A 48 -10.03 4.41 11.46
N GLN A 49 -10.39 4.38 10.17
CA GLN A 49 -11.56 5.05 9.62
C GLN A 49 -12.88 4.48 10.17
N TYR A 50 -12.97 3.17 10.36
CA TYR A 50 -14.14 2.54 11.00
C TYR A 50 -14.29 2.99 12.46
N SER A 51 -13.17 3.04 13.19
CA SER A 51 -13.16 3.40 14.61
C SER A 51 -13.39 4.89 14.84
N GLN A 52 -12.84 5.75 13.97
CA GLN A 52 -12.98 7.21 14.03
C GLN A 52 -13.17 7.77 12.60
N PRO A 53 -14.41 7.83 12.11
CA PRO A 53 -14.68 8.29 10.76
C PRO A 53 -14.29 9.76 10.61
N SER A 54 -13.43 10.02 9.63
CA SER A 54 -12.98 11.36 9.24
C SER A 54 -12.97 11.47 7.72
N GLU A 55 -13.40 12.61 7.19
CA GLU A 55 -13.37 12.86 5.74
C GLU A 55 -11.93 12.87 5.20
N GLY A 56 -10.98 13.37 5.99
CA GLY A 56 -9.56 13.40 5.62
C GLY A 56 -8.94 12.01 5.57
N LEU A 57 -9.23 11.16 6.56
CA LEU A 57 -8.77 9.76 6.58
C LEU A 57 -9.42 8.95 5.45
N PHE A 58 -10.72 9.16 5.19
CA PHE A 58 -11.42 8.55 4.07
C PHE A 58 -10.77 8.88 2.72
N SER A 59 -10.42 10.16 2.51
CA SER A 59 -9.77 10.61 1.27
C SER A 59 -8.38 10.00 1.09
N LEU A 60 -7.60 9.91 2.17
CA LEU A 60 -6.28 9.24 2.16
C LEU A 60 -6.40 7.74 1.88
N LEU A 61 -7.38 7.07 2.51
CA LEU A 61 -7.67 5.66 2.24
C LEU A 61 -8.08 5.42 0.80
N LEU A 62 -8.91 6.28 0.22
CA LEU A 62 -9.30 6.19 -1.19
C LEU A 62 -8.08 6.27 -2.11
N LEU A 63 -7.16 7.22 -1.83
CA LEU A 63 -5.93 7.38 -2.60
C LEU A 63 -5.01 6.16 -2.45
N ASP A 64 -4.78 5.70 -1.23
CA ASP A 64 -3.92 4.54 -0.94
C ASP A 64 -4.52 3.24 -1.52
N GLY A 65 -5.84 3.08 -1.46
CA GLY A 65 -6.57 1.97 -2.05
C GLY A 65 -6.49 1.95 -3.58
N ALA A 66 -6.64 3.10 -4.23
CA ALA A 66 -6.47 3.22 -5.68
C ALA A 66 -5.03 2.89 -6.11
N PHE A 67 -4.05 3.36 -5.34
CA PHE A 67 -2.63 3.07 -5.54
C PHE A 67 -2.32 1.57 -5.39
N LEU A 68 -2.79 0.95 -4.31
CA LEU A 68 -2.68 -0.48 -4.07
C LEU A 68 -3.32 -1.32 -5.17
N PHE A 69 -4.52 -0.94 -5.58
CA PHE A 69 -5.25 -1.62 -6.66
C PHE A 69 -4.44 -1.58 -7.96
N PHE A 70 -3.88 -0.42 -8.31
CA PHE A 70 -3.03 -0.28 -9.48
C PHE A 70 -1.80 -1.20 -9.42
N LEU A 71 -1.10 -1.25 -8.29
CA LEU A 71 0.06 -2.13 -8.11
C LEU A 71 -0.31 -3.62 -8.17
N LEU A 72 -1.48 -3.99 -7.64
CA LEU A 72 -2.02 -5.36 -7.72
C LEU A 72 -2.35 -5.74 -9.16
N VAL A 73 -3.07 -4.89 -9.89
CA VAL A 73 -3.39 -5.13 -11.31
C VAL A 73 -2.10 -5.25 -12.13
N HIS A 74 -1.15 -4.34 -11.92
CA HIS A 74 0.14 -4.40 -12.60
C HIS A 74 0.93 -5.67 -12.21
N HIS A 75 0.81 -6.14 -10.97
CA HIS A 75 1.47 -7.37 -10.52
C HIS A 75 0.87 -8.60 -11.21
N LEU A 76 -0.45 -8.66 -11.34
CA LEU A 76 -1.15 -9.73 -12.05
C LEU A 76 -0.84 -9.73 -13.56
N GLN A 77 -0.62 -8.56 -14.15
CA GLN A 77 -0.22 -8.41 -15.55
C GLN A 77 1.26 -8.69 -15.79
N SER A 78 2.10 -8.59 -14.75
CA SER A 78 3.52 -8.88 -14.85
C SER A 78 3.73 -10.39 -14.99
N PRO A 79 4.45 -10.87 -16.02
CA PRO A 79 4.80 -12.27 -16.13
C PRO A 79 5.50 -12.73 -14.85
N ALA A 80 5.02 -13.82 -14.26
CA ALA A 80 5.69 -14.43 -13.12
C ALA A 80 7.18 -14.63 -13.49
N PRO A 81 8.13 -14.22 -12.63
CA PRO A 81 9.52 -14.57 -12.83
C PRO A 81 9.56 -16.08 -12.99
N LYS A 82 9.99 -16.58 -14.16
CA LYS A 82 10.22 -18.00 -14.35
C LYS A 82 11.12 -18.41 -13.19
N ALA A 83 10.64 -19.31 -12.32
CA ALA A 83 11.50 -19.96 -11.34
C ALA A 83 12.66 -20.54 -12.14
N ASN A 84 13.86 -19.99 -11.97
CA ASN A 84 15.03 -20.43 -12.68
C ASN A 84 15.32 -21.87 -12.22
N PRO A 85 15.22 -22.90 -13.09
CA PRO A 85 15.47 -24.27 -12.69
C PRO A 85 16.97 -24.58 -12.77
N ALA A 86 17.83 -23.68 -12.29
CA ALA A 86 19.27 -23.87 -12.35
C ALA A 86 19.98 -23.15 -11.20
N GLY A 87 20.49 -23.94 -10.25
CA GLY A 87 21.54 -23.54 -9.30
C GLY A 87 21.24 -23.91 -7.86
#